data_AF-A0AAE1FTW2-F1
#
_entry.id   AF-A0AAE1FTW2-F1
#
_cell.length_a   1.000
_cell.length_b   1.000
_cell.length_c   1.000
_cell.angle_alpha   90.00
_cell.angle_beta   90.00
_cell.angle_gamma   90.00
#
_symmetry.space_group_name_H-M   'P 1'
#
loop_
_entity.id
_entity.type
_entity.pdbx_description
1 polymer ?
#
loop_
_entity_poly.entity_id
_entity_poly.type
_entity_poly.pdbx_seq_one_letter_code
_entity_poly.pdbx_strand_id
1 'polypeptide(L)'
;MHCSLYSLISFHHTFCTFHYLLLAIHPRYERAVDSLADLAERPQITPVVHRNDPNHMMFKNRTVGLLGYFATHLVFSDRYQDHQLMQDIVAGKVSFFNSDRSHLHRASALNKALGHGRWTPCGIHLAAQDLRQDYLGLMISKNSRFKEQINQRIRWLRSFGIVSRVYQQFNPQGCLLKVPRQQGGGALTLRQLQGAFWVWLSGIYAAMIIFLFEREDDSESAKHREEKQRRQLLQDLLSVSDTS
;
A
#
# COMPACT_ATOMS: atom_id res chain seq x y z
N MET A 1 -3.01 27.76 -59.12
CA MET A 1 -2.41 26.48 -58.67
C MET A 1 -1.28 26.79 -57.70
N HIS A 2 -1.57 26.89 -56.41
CA HIS A 2 -0.55 26.90 -55.36
C HIS A 2 -1.10 26.06 -54.22
N CYS A 3 -0.66 24.81 -54.16
CA CYS A 3 -0.87 23.94 -53.00
C CYS A 3 0.00 24.46 -51.86
N SER A 4 -0.65 24.97 -50.82
CA SER A 4 -0.02 25.32 -49.55
C SER A 4 0.34 24.03 -48.81
N LEU A 5 1.62 23.69 -48.84
CA LEU A 5 2.21 22.48 -48.27
C LEU A 5 2.95 22.85 -46.97
N TYR A 6 2.26 23.49 -46.02
CA TYR A 6 2.85 23.97 -44.76
C TYR A 6 1.88 23.88 -43.58
N SER A 7 1.27 22.71 -43.34
CA SER A 7 0.47 22.52 -42.11
C SER A 7 0.38 21.08 -41.57
N LEU A 8 1.37 20.23 -41.82
CA LEU A 8 1.34 18.83 -41.35
C LEU A 8 2.56 18.39 -40.50
N ILE A 9 3.51 19.28 -40.24
CA ILE A 9 4.74 18.91 -39.50
C ILE A 9 4.65 19.26 -37.99
N SER A 10 3.71 20.12 -37.55
CA SER A 10 3.59 20.48 -36.13
C SER A 10 2.79 19.50 -35.26
N PHE A 11 2.13 18.48 -35.81
CA PHE A 11 1.36 17.52 -35.01
C PHE A 11 2.15 16.28 -34.54
N HIS A 12 3.34 16.04 -35.10
CA HIS A 12 4.14 14.86 -34.74
C HIS A 12 5.06 15.06 -33.53
N HIS A 13 5.33 16.31 -33.11
CA HIS A 13 6.20 16.55 -31.96
C HIS A 13 5.47 16.50 -30.60
N THR A 14 4.15 16.63 -30.58
CA THR A 14 3.34 16.56 -29.34
C THR A 14 3.01 15.13 -28.91
N PHE A 15 3.12 14.14 -29.80
CA PHE A 15 2.85 12.74 -29.48
C PHE A 15 4.09 11.96 -28.98
N CYS A 16 5.30 12.44 -29.26
CA CYS A 16 6.53 11.74 -28.83
C CYS A 16 6.91 12.01 -27.37
N THR A 17 6.44 13.11 -26.76
CA THR A 17 6.68 13.44 -25.34
C THR A 17 5.74 12.71 -24.38
N PHE A 18 4.67 12.09 -24.86
CA PHE A 18 3.73 11.34 -24.01
C PHE A 18 4.13 9.87 -23.76
N HIS A 19 5.11 9.32 -24.50
CA HIS A 19 5.50 7.92 -24.35
C HIS A 19 6.58 7.65 -23.29
N TYR A 20 7.22 8.70 -22.75
CA TYR A 20 8.28 8.55 -21.74
C TYR A 20 7.86 8.83 -20.29
N LEU A 21 6.60 9.19 -20.03
CA LEU A 21 6.19 9.72 -18.72
C LEU A 21 5.07 8.94 -18.02
N LEU A 22 4.98 7.63 -18.26
CA LEU A 22 4.08 6.73 -17.53
C LEU A 22 4.73 5.37 -17.23
N LEU A 23 6.04 5.37 -16.93
CA LEU A 23 6.52 4.46 -15.89
C LEU A 23 5.86 4.94 -14.61
N ALA A 24 4.62 4.50 -14.39
CA ALA A 24 3.92 4.65 -13.15
C ALA A 24 4.87 4.14 -12.07
N ILE A 25 5.49 5.07 -11.36
CA ILE A 25 6.13 4.82 -10.07
C ILE A 25 4.95 4.45 -9.18
N HIS A 26 4.49 3.20 -9.30
CA HIS A 26 3.70 2.59 -8.27
C HIS A 26 4.56 2.78 -7.03
N PRO A 27 4.07 3.45 -5.96
CA PRO A 27 4.71 3.30 -4.68
C PRO A 27 4.75 1.79 -4.49
N ARG A 28 5.95 1.19 -4.59
CA ARG A 28 6.11 -0.24 -4.36
C ARG A 28 5.62 -0.38 -2.94
N TYR A 29 4.42 -0.93 -2.80
CA TYR A 29 3.89 -1.29 -1.51
C TYR A 29 4.79 -2.43 -1.08
N GLU A 30 5.91 -2.09 -0.44
CA GLU A 30 6.84 -3.09 0.04
C GLU A 30 6.04 -3.92 1.02
N ARG A 31 5.84 -5.19 0.64
CA ARG A 31 5.08 -6.14 1.44
C ARG A 31 5.66 -6.14 2.85
N ALA A 32 4.85 -6.11 3.89
CA ALA A 32 5.39 -6.17 5.23
C ALA A 32 6.20 -7.46 5.47
N VAL A 33 7.21 -7.41 6.33
CA VAL A 33 8.08 -8.56 6.62
C VAL A 33 7.33 -9.55 7.50
N ASP A 34 7.06 -10.75 6.98
CA ASP A 34 6.26 -11.76 7.68
C ASP A 34 7.07 -12.90 8.29
N SER A 35 8.33 -13.08 7.89
CA SER A 35 9.19 -14.19 8.30
C SER A 35 10.67 -13.83 8.29
N LEU A 36 11.51 -14.64 8.94
CA LEU A 36 12.97 -14.49 8.86
C LEU A 36 13.52 -14.67 7.44
N ALA A 37 12.90 -15.53 6.63
CA ALA A 37 13.32 -15.73 5.25
C ALA A 37 13.07 -14.46 4.41
N ASP A 38 11.88 -13.87 4.54
CA ASP A 38 11.52 -12.61 3.89
C ASP A 38 12.41 -11.45 4.36
N LEU A 39 12.81 -11.42 5.64
CA LEU A 39 13.76 -10.45 6.13
C LEU A 39 15.17 -10.65 5.53
N ALA A 40 15.60 -11.90 5.33
CA ALA A 40 16.92 -12.20 4.79
C ALA A 40 17.05 -11.80 3.31
N GLU A 41 15.94 -11.81 2.56
CA GLU A 41 15.85 -11.33 1.19
C GLU A 41 15.92 -9.79 1.07
N ARG A 42 15.86 -9.07 2.20
CA ARG A 42 15.77 -7.60 2.26
C ARG A 42 16.91 -6.99 3.07
N PRO A 43 18.14 -6.97 2.54
CA PRO A 43 19.32 -6.50 3.25
C PRO A 43 19.25 -5.01 3.65
N GLN A 44 18.36 -4.23 3.05
CA GLN A 44 18.12 -2.83 3.40
C GLN A 44 17.43 -2.66 4.77
N ILE A 45 16.77 -3.69 5.30
CA ILE A 45 16.07 -3.65 6.59
C ILE A 45 17.02 -4.14 7.68
N THR A 46 17.33 -3.27 8.64
CA THR A 46 18.27 -3.60 9.71
C THR A 46 17.59 -4.42 10.82
N PRO A 47 18.08 -5.63 11.14
CA PRO A 47 17.57 -6.43 12.24
C PRO A 47 18.07 -5.88 13.58
N VAL A 48 17.17 -5.44 14.46
CA VAL A 48 17.50 -4.83 15.76
C VAL A 48 16.98 -5.65 16.93
N VAL A 49 17.80 -5.81 17.98
CA VAL A 49 17.43 -6.51 19.22
C VAL A 49 17.97 -5.80 20.46
N HIS A 50 17.31 -5.97 21.60
CA HIS A 50 17.84 -5.55 22.89
C HIS A 50 19.06 -6.41 23.30
N ARG A 51 20.13 -5.76 23.78
CA ARG A 51 21.31 -6.48 24.27
C ARG A 51 20.96 -7.29 25.51
N ASN A 52 21.47 -8.51 25.58
CA ASN A 52 21.23 -9.48 26.67
C ASN A 52 19.74 -9.86 26.89
N ASP A 53 18.84 -9.47 25.98
CA ASP A 53 17.46 -9.94 25.96
C ASP A 53 17.43 -11.44 25.58
N PRO A 54 16.46 -12.21 26.10
CA PRO A 54 16.27 -13.59 25.67
C PRO A 54 16.20 -13.80 24.14
N ASN A 55 15.69 -12.84 23.37
CA ASN A 55 15.72 -12.87 21.91
C ASN A 55 17.15 -12.77 21.36
N HIS A 56 17.97 -11.86 21.90
CA HIS A 56 19.39 -11.78 21.54
C HIS A 56 20.12 -13.10 21.89
N MET A 57 19.82 -13.69 23.04
CA MET A 57 20.40 -14.98 23.44
C MET A 57 19.95 -16.13 22.52
N MET A 58 18.72 -16.10 22.00
CA MET A 58 18.24 -17.07 21.01
C MET A 58 19.08 -17.04 19.73
N PHE A 59 19.37 -15.85 19.19
CA PHE A 59 20.23 -15.71 18.01
C PHE A 59 21.67 -16.12 18.32
N LYS A 60 22.21 -15.69 19.47
CA LYS A 60 23.57 -16.04 19.89
C LYS A 60 23.78 -17.55 20.05
N ASN A 61 22.77 -18.26 20.56
CA ASN A 61 22.85 -19.70 20.84
C ASN A 61 22.62 -20.59 19.60
N ARG A 62 22.10 -20.04 18.49
CA ARG A 62 21.80 -20.79 17.27
C ARG A 62 22.63 -20.27 16.11
N THR A 63 23.74 -20.95 15.86
CA THR A 63 24.75 -20.54 14.85
C THR A 63 24.49 -21.06 13.44
N VAL A 64 23.44 -21.86 13.22
CA VAL A 64 23.12 -22.47 11.92
C VAL A 64 21.85 -21.89 11.30
N GLY A 65 21.78 -21.90 9.97
CA GLY A 65 20.62 -21.43 9.20
C GLY A 65 20.37 -19.92 9.31
N LEU A 66 19.12 -19.51 9.11
CA LEU A 66 18.72 -18.09 9.15
C LEU A 66 19.01 -17.42 10.50
N LEU A 67 18.87 -18.14 11.61
CA LEU A 67 19.16 -17.58 12.94
C LEU A 67 20.65 -17.27 13.10
N GLY A 68 21.53 -18.13 12.59
CA GLY A 68 22.97 -17.89 12.57
C GLY A 68 23.35 -16.73 11.65
N TYR A 69 22.71 -16.62 10.49
CA TYR A 69 22.87 -15.47 9.59
C TYR A 69 22.54 -14.16 10.33
N PHE A 70 21.37 -14.08 10.96
CA PHE A 70 20.99 -12.87 11.70
C PHE A 70 21.88 -12.62 12.91
N ALA A 71 22.38 -13.65 13.61
CA ALA A 71 23.29 -13.48 14.74
C ALA A 71 24.53 -12.63 14.41
N THR A 72 24.98 -12.63 13.15
CA THR A 72 26.12 -11.81 12.67
C THR A 72 25.73 -10.42 12.15
N HIS A 73 24.45 -10.19 11.84
CA HIS A 73 23.95 -8.94 11.25
C HIS A 73 23.10 -8.10 12.22
N LEU A 74 22.85 -8.59 13.44
CA LEU A 74 22.07 -7.89 14.45
C LEU A 74 22.73 -6.58 14.88
N VAL A 75 21.91 -5.54 14.98
CA VAL A 75 22.25 -4.27 15.61
C VAL A 75 21.57 -4.17 16.96
N PHE A 76 22.25 -3.59 17.95
CA PHE A 76 21.68 -3.42 19.28
C PHE A 76 20.85 -2.15 19.38
N SER A 77 19.69 -2.26 20.02
CA SER A 77 18.78 -1.14 20.29
C SER A 77 19.44 0.03 21.03
N ASP A 78 20.48 -0.25 21.83
CA ASP A 78 21.15 0.75 22.69
C ASP A 78 21.81 1.88 21.87
N ARG A 79 21.95 1.67 20.56
CA ARG A 79 22.43 2.69 19.60
C ARG A 79 21.36 3.70 19.20
N TYR A 80 20.10 3.44 19.54
CA TYR A 80 18.96 4.25 19.15
C TYR A 80 18.37 4.95 20.37
N GLN A 81 17.90 6.18 20.18
CA GLN A 81 16.90 6.74 21.09
C GLN A 81 15.57 6.03 20.82
N ASP A 82 14.79 5.75 21.87
CA ASP A 82 13.51 5.01 21.75
C ASP A 82 12.60 5.60 20.67
N HIS A 83 12.49 6.93 20.61
CA HIS A 83 11.68 7.61 19.61
C HIS A 83 12.19 7.39 18.17
N GLN A 84 13.51 7.46 17.96
CA GLN A 84 14.13 7.24 16.66
C GLN A 84 13.94 5.79 16.18
N LEU A 85 14.12 4.82 17.09
CA LEU A 85 13.88 3.40 16.79
C LEU A 85 12.44 3.19 16.30
N MET A 86 11.46 3.80 16.97
CA MET A 86 10.05 3.69 16.56
C MET A 86 9.78 4.32 15.20
N GLN A 87 10.38 5.48 14.91
CA GLN A 87 10.27 6.11 13.59
C GLN A 87 10.85 5.24 12.48
N ASP A 88 12.01 4.63 12.72
CA ASP A 88 12.66 3.75 11.74
C ASP A 88 11.90 2.43 11.54
N ILE A 89 11.23 1.91 12.58
CA ILE A 89 10.30 0.77 12.46
C ILE A 89 9.11 1.13 11.59
N VAL A 90 8.44 2.26 11.86
CA VAL A 90 7.28 2.72 11.09
C VAL A 90 7.65 3.02 9.64
N ALA A 91 8.87 3.51 9.41
CA ALA A 91 9.41 3.76 8.08
C ALA A 91 9.86 2.47 7.34
N GLY A 92 9.80 1.29 7.97
CA GLY A 92 10.20 0.03 7.37
C GLY A 92 11.72 -0.14 7.21
N LYS A 93 12.54 0.70 7.86
CA LYS A 93 14.00 0.64 7.80
C LYS A 93 14.58 -0.38 8.78
N VAL A 94 13.86 -0.65 9.86
CA VAL A 94 14.30 -1.53 10.95
C VAL A 94 13.25 -2.58 11.23
N SER A 95 13.69 -3.83 11.41
CA SER A 95 12.89 -4.91 11.98
C SER A 95 13.32 -5.13 13.42
N PHE A 96 12.40 -5.01 14.37
CA PHE A 96 12.71 -5.06 15.79
C PHE A 96 12.21 -6.35 16.45
N PHE A 97 13.15 -7.16 16.96
CA PHE A 97 12.85 -8.43 17.61
C PHE A 97 12.52 -8.23 19.09
N ASN A 98 11.25 -8.40 19.44
CA ASN A 98 10.75 -8.34 20.81
C ASN A 98 9.51 -9.24 20.95
N SER A 99 9.05 -9.45 22.17
CA SER A 99 7.78 -10.13 22.46
C SER A 99 6.58 -9.32 21.95
N ASP A 100 5.58 -10.02 21.42
CA ASP A 100 4.34 -9.41 20.91
C ASP A 100 3.67 -8.47 21.92
N ARG A 101 3.75 -8.83 23.21
CA ARG A 101 3.18 -8.02 24.30
C ARG A 101 3.86 -6.67 24.44
N SER A 102 5.20 -6.65 24.38
CA SER A 102 5.95 -5.40 24.46
C SER A 102 5.68 -4.52 23.24
N HIS A 103 5.62 -5.14 22.06
CA HIS A 103 5.28 -4.44 20.81
C HIS A 103 3.88 -3.85 20.83
N LEU A 104 2.88 -4.60 21.31
CA LEU A 104 1.51 -4.14 21.44
C LEU A 104 1.37 -2.89 22.30
N HIS A 105 2.03 -2.90 23.46
CA HIS A 105 2.02 -1.76 24.37
C HIS A 105 2.69 -0.53 23.72
N ARG A 106 3.87 -0.70 23.11
CA ARG A 106 4.59 0.38 22.42
C ARG A 106 3.82 0.92 21.23
N ALA A 107 3.25 0.05 20.39
CA ALA A 107 2.43 0.42 19.25
C ALA A 107 1.20 1.22 19.67
N SER A 108 0.53 0.78 20.74
CA SER A 108 -0.65 1.47 21.26
C SER A 108 -0.28 2.84 21.85
N ALA A 109 0.84 2.93 22.57
CA ALA A 109 1.34 4.19 23.10
C ALA A 109 1.71 5.18 21.97
N LEU A 110 2.36 4.69 20.92
CA LEU A 110 2.73 5.49 19.75
C LEU A 110 1.48 6.01 19.01
N ASN A 111 0.50 5.14 18.73
CA ASN A 111 -0.75 5.56 18.10
C ASN A 111 -1.47 6.64 18.92
N LYS A 112 -1.49 6.48 20.25
CA LYS A 112 -2.07 7.49 21.15
C LYS A 112 -1.30 8.82 21.07
N ALA A 113 0.03 8.78 21.02
CA ALA A 113 0.87 9.97 20.89
C ALA A 113 0.67 10.69 19.54
N LEU A 114 0.41 9.94 18.47
CA LEU A 114 0.12 10.47 17.14
C LEU A 114 -1.33 10.97 16.98
N GLY A 115 -2.13 10.96 18.05
CA GLY A 115 -3.54 11.39 18.02
C GLY A 115 -4.46 10.42 17.28
N HIS A 116 -3.97 9.21 16.96
CA HIS A 116 -4.77 8.19 16.30
C HIS A 116 -5.69 7.51 17.33
N GLY A 117 -7.01 7.54 17.08
CA GLY A 117 -8.01 6.98 17.97
C GLY A 117 -7.90 5.46 18.14
N ARG A 118 -8.58 4.89 19.14
CA ARG A 118 -8.56 3.44 19.48
C ARG A 118 -8.89 2.50 18.31
N TRP A 119 -9.62 2.99 17.32
CA TRP A 119 -10.11 2.23 16.16
C TRP A 119 -9.22 2.33 14.92
N THR A 120 -8.13 3.07 15.00
CA THR A 120 -7.18 3.20 13.89
C THR A 120 -6.28 1.97 13.78
N PRO A 121 -5.94 1.53 12.55
CA PRO A 121 -4.99 0.45 12.35
C PRO A 121 -3.63 0.84 12.96
N CYS A 122 -2.93 -0.12 13.55
CA CYS A 122 -1.55 0.09 14.01
C CYS A 122 -0.66 0.46 12.82
N GLY A 123 0.17 1.50 12.96
CA GLY A 123 1.22 1.82 11.98
C GLY A 123 2.42 0.86 12.01
N ILE A 124 2.31 -0.23 12.77
CA ILE A 124 3.36 -1.23 12.98
C ILE A 124 2.79 -2.58 12.58
N HIS A 125 3.57 -3.32 11.79
CA HIS A 125 3.26 -4.68 11.39
C HIS A 125 3.94 -5.68 12.32
N LEU A 126 3.19 -6.67 12.81
CA LEU A 126 3.76 -7.82 13.49
C LEU A 126 3.91 -8.95 12.48
N ALA A 127 5.12 -9.52 12.40
CA ALA A 127 5.38 -10.67 11.57
C ALA A 127 4.48 -11.85 11.98
N ALA A 128 4.00 -12.63 11.01
CA ALA A 128 3.15 -13.78 11.26
C ALA A 128 3.93 -14.97 11.87
N GLN A 129 5.25 -15.02 11.66
CA GLN A 129 6.10 -16.08 12.17
C GLN A 129 6.51 -15.82 13.62
N ASP A 130 6.02 -16.65 14.54
CA ASP A 130 6.53 -16.71 15.92
C ASP A 130 7.91 -17.38 15.95
N LEU A 131 8.95 -16.61 16.30
CA LEU A 131 10.32 -17.13 16.39
C LEU A 131 10.59 -17.87 17.70
N ARG A 132 9.85 -17.50 18.74
CA ARG A 132 10.03 -17.99 20.09
C ARG A 132 8.71 -17.94 20.85
N GLN A 133 8.37 -19.05 21.51
CA GLN A 133 7.23 -19.08 22.40
C GLN A 133 7.67 -18.66 23.80
N ASP A 134 7.19 -17.49 24.23
CA ASP A 134 7.54 -16.93 25.54
C ASP A 134 6.56 -17.31 26.63
N TYR A 135 7.11 -17.82 27.73
CA TYR A 135 6.37 -18.11 28.95
C TYR A 135 6.83 -17.19 30.07
N LEU A 136 5.90 -16.39 30.60
CA LEU A 136 6.13 -15.66 31.83
C LEU A 136 5.90 -16.59 33.01
N GLY A 137 6.97 -16.84 33.76
CA GLY A 137 6.95 -17.61 34.99
C GLY A 137 7.38 -16.75 36.17
N LEU A 138 6.80 -17.00 37.34
CA LEU A 138 7.32 -16.48 38.59
C LEU A 138 8.59 -17.27 38.94
N MET A 139 9.72 -16.57 39.02
CA MET A 139 10.97 -17.19 39.45
C MET A 139 10.98 -17.35 40.97
N ILE A 140 10.93 -18.58 41.41
CA ILE A 140 11.00 -18.96 42.82
C ILE A 140 12.30 -19.75 43.01
N SER A 141 12.98 -19.56 44.15
CA SER A 141 14.17 -20.36 44.50
C SER A 141 13.89 -21.87 44.36
N LYS A 142 14.86 -22.61 43.82
CA LYS A 142 14.72 -24.04 43.48
C LYS A 142 14.19 -24.89 44.66
N ASN A 143 14.55 -24.51 45.90
CA ASN A 143 14.22 -25.24 47.12
C ASN A 143 13.18 -24.51 47.99
N SER A 144 12.39 -23.61 47.42
CA SER A 144 11.34 -22.93 48.18
C SER A 144 10.23 -23.89 48.57
N ARG A 145 9.90 -23.94 49.86
CA ARG A 145 8.75 -24.69 50.41
C ARG A 145 7.40 -24.19 49.85
N PHE A 146 7.36 -22.95 49.34
CA PHE A 146 6.14 -22.32 48.82
C PHE A 146 5.87 -22.63 47.35
N LYS A 147 6.78 -23.30 46.64
CA LYS A 147 6.66 -23.53 45.19
C LYS A 147 5.34 -24.20 44.82
N GLU A 148 4.98 -25.27 45.53
CA GLU A 148 3.75 -26.02 45.24
C GLU A 148 2.49 -25.23 45.59
N GLN A 149 2.48 -24.57 46.75
CA GLN A 149 1.37 -23.72 47.18
C GLN A 149 1.11 -22.59 46.17
N ILE A 150 2.16 -21.92 45.69
CA ILE A 150 2.04 -20.86 44.68
C ILE A 150 1.54 -21.42 43.35
N ASN A 151 2.05 -22.56 42.89
CA ASN A 151 1.58 -23.18 41.65
C ASN A 151 0.09 -23.54 41.71
N GLN A 152 -0.38 -24.11 42.83
CA GLN A 152 -1.79 -24.42 43.03
C GLN A 152 -2.66 -23.15 43.02
N ARG A 153 -2.22 -22.09 43.70
CA ARG A 153 -2.94 -20.80 43.70
C ARG A 153 -2.98 -20.17 42.30
N ILE A 154 -1.91 -20.25 41.52
CA ILE A 154 -1.90 -19.75 40.13
C ILE A 154 -2.86 -20.54 39.25
N ARG A 155 -2.88 -21.89 39.38
CA ARG A 155 -3.84 -22.74 38.64
C ARG A 155 -5.28 -22.38 39.00
N TRP A 156 -5.54 -22.18 40.29
CA TRP A 156 -6.84 -21.71 40.77
C TRP A 156 -7.20 -20.34 40.20
N LEU A 157 -6.32 -19.33 40.29
CA LEU A 157 -6.56 -18.01 39.69
C LEU A 157 -6.84 -18.08 38.17
N ARG A 158 -6.18 -19.00 37.46
CA ARG A 158 -6.42 -19.25 36.05
C ARG A 158 -7.78 -19.90 35.80
N SER A 159 -8.21 -20.86 36.62
CA SER A 159 -9.53 -21.52 36.46
C SER A 159 -10.69 -20.56 36.69
N PHE A 160 -10.53 -19.54 37.55
CA PHE A 160 -11.51 -18.47 37.75
C PHE A 160 -11.44 -17.34 36.71
N GLY A 161 -10.54 -17.43 35.72
CA GLY A 161 -10.38 -16.40 34.69
C GLY A 161 -9.81 -15.07 35.21
N ILE A 162 -9.38 -14.99 36.47
CA ILE A 162 -8.84 -13.77 37.08
C ILE A 162 -7.58 -13.31 36.34
N VAL A 163 -6.70 -14.25 35.97
CA VAL A 163 -5.48 -13.95 35.21
C VAL A 163 -5.82 -13.28 33.88
N SER A 164 -6.82 -13.77 33.17
CA SER A 164 -7.27 -13.19 31.89
C SER A 164 -7.87 -11.80 32.09
N ARG A 165 -8.67 -11.60 33.15
CA ARG A 165 -9.27 -10.31 33.47
C ARG A 165 -8.23 -9.25 33.83
N VAL A 166 -7.28 -9.60 34.69
CA VAL A 166 -6.15 -8.74 35.05
C VAL A 166 -5.30 -8.43 33.82
N TYR A 167 -5.03 -9.43 32.99
CA TYR A 167 -4.31 -9.23 31.74
C TYR A 167 -5.01 -8.21 30.82
N GLN A 168 -6.32 -8.31 30.62
CA GLN A 168 -7.10 -7.38 29.81
C GLN A 168 -7.17 -5.97 30.42
N GLN A 169 -7.12 -5.85 31.74
CA GLN A 169 -7.12 -4.56 32.44
C GLN A 169 -5.83 -3.78 32.20
N PHE A 170 -4.67 -4.46 32.22
CA PHE A 170 -3.36 -3.83 32.03
C PHE A 170 -2.90 -3.79 30.56
N ASN A 171 -3.42 -4.69 29.72
CA ASN A 171 -3.26 -4.67 28.27
C ASN A 171 -4.64 -4.48 27.64
N PRO A 172 -5.23 -3.27 27.71
CA PRO A 172 -6.48 -3.00 27.01
C PRO A 172 -6.29 -3.32 25.53
N GLN A 173 -7.38 -3.66 24.84
CA GLN A 173 -7.35 -3.86 23.39
C GLN A 173 -6.72 -2.62 22.75
N GLY A 174 -5.47 -2.78 22.32
CA GLY A 174 -4.65 -1.73 21.76
C GLY A 174 -5.15 -1.34 20.38
N CYS A 175 -4.31 -0.66 19.62
CA CYS A 175 -4.59 -0.49 18.19
C CYS A 175 -4.91 -1.87 17.57
N LEU A 176 -5.88 -1.90 16.65
CA LEU A 176 -6.24 -3.13 15.94
C LEU A 176 -5.03 -3.58 15.14
N LEU A 177 -4.28 -4.53 15.70
CA LEU A 177 -3.31 -5.31 14.95
C LEU A 177 -4.09 -6.03 13.87
N LYS A 178 -4.02 -5.51 12.65
CA LYS A 178 -4.41 -6.28 11.48
C LYS A 178 -3.37 -7.38 11.36
N VAL A 179 -3.60 -8.51 12.00
CA VAL A 179 -2.95 -9.75 11.60
C VAL A 179 -3.26 -9.88 10.11
N PRO A 180 -2.27 -10.01 9.22
CA PRO A 180 -2.48 -10.13 7.78
C PRO A 180 -3.14 -11.48 7.49
N ARG A 181 -4.41 -11.63 7.88
CA ARG A 181 -5.23 -12.77 7.52
C ARG A 181 -5.63 -12.53 6.07
N GLN A 182 -4.77 -12.97 5.14
CA GLN A 182 -4.96 -13.00 3.68
C GLN A 182 -6.24 -12.27 3.26
N GLN A 183 -6.23 -10.93 3.29
CA GLN A 183 -7.29 -10.16 2.67
C GLN A 183 -6.95 -10.20 1.18
N GLY A 184 -7.30 -11.33 0.55
CA GLY A 184 -7.38 -11.45 -0.88
C GLY A 184 -8.26 -10.34 -1.41
N GLY A 185 -7.73 -9.58 -2.37
CA GLY A 185 -8.43 -8.45 -2.99
C GLY A 185 -8.37 -7.20 -2.13
N GLY A 186 -7.21 -6.53 -2.10
CA GLY A 186 -7.18 -5.12 -1.73
C GLY A 186 -8.13 -4.36 -2.64
N ALA A 187 -9.17 -3.74 -2.06
CA ALA A 187 -10.06 -2.88 -2.81
C ALA A 187 -9.20 -1.81 -3.50
N LEU A 188 -9.19 -1.81 -4.83
CA LEU A 188 -8.45 -0.85 -5.64
C LEU A 188 -8.88 0.55 -5.21
N THR A 189 -7.91 1.35 -4.78
CA THR A 189 -8.20 2.73 -4.36
C THR A 189 -8.60 3.56 -5.59
N LEU A 190 -9.53 4.51 -5.43
CA LEU A 190 -10.01 5.37 -6.52
C LEU A 190 -8.85 6.06 -7.28
N ARG A 191 -7.75 6.37 -6.58
CA ARG A 191 -6.52 6.91 -7.17
C ARG A 191 -5.87 5.97 -8.19
N GLN A 192 -5.86 4.66 -7.95
CA GLN A 192 -5.30 3.68 -8.88
C GLN A 192 -6.14 3.55 -10.16
N LEU A 193 -7.46 3.75 -10.06
CA LEU A 193 -8.38 3.74 -11.19
C LEU A 193 -8.47 5.09 -11.93
N GLN A 194 -7.87 6.16 -11.41
CA GLN A 194 -7.97 7.49 -11.98
C GLN A 194 -7.46 7.55 -13.42
N GLY A 195 -6.41 6.78 -13.75
CA GLY A 195 -5.88 6.71 -15.12
C GLY A 195 -6.90 6.17 -16.13
N ALA A 196 -7.65 5.13 -15.77
CA ALA A 196 -8.70 4.58 -16.64
C ALA A 196 -9.81 5.60 -16.91
N PHE A 197 -10.20 6.40 -15.91
CA PHE A 197 -11.18 7.46 -16.09
C PHE A 197 -10.68 8.57 -17.02
N TRP A 198 -9.40 8.95 -16.94
CA TRP A 198 -8.83 9.94 -17.85
C TRP A 198 -8.82 9.47 -19.31
N VAL A 199 -8.43 8.21 -19.55
CA VAL A 199 -8.46 7.62 -20.90
C VAL A 199 -9.90 7.59 -21.43
N TRP A 200 -10.85 7.16 -20.61
CA TRP A 200 -12.26 7.13 -20.99
C TRP A 200 -12.82 8.52 -21.32
N LEU A 201 -12.55 9.52 -20.49
CA LEU A 201 -12.94 10.91 -20.75
C LEU A 201 -12.31 11.46 -22.02
N SER A 202 -11.03 11.16 -22.28
CA SER A 202 -10.36 11.59 -23.51
C SER A 202 -10.97 10.95 -24.75
N GLY A 203 -11.41 9.69 -24.66
CA GLY A 203 -12.12 8.99 -25.73
C GLY A 203 -13.47 9.61 -26.05
N ILE A 204 -14.25 9.95 -25.01
CA ILE A 204 -15.53 10.65 -25.19
C ILE A 204 -15.31 12.01 -25.84
N TYR A 205 -14.30 12.76 -25.38
CA TYR A 205 -13.99 14.07 -25.93
C TYR A 205 -13.57 14.00 -27.40
N ALA A 206 -12.72 13.04 -27.76
CA ALA A 206 -12.32 12.81 -29.15
C ALA A 206 -13.51 12.41 -30.06
N ALA A 207 -14.38 11.52 -29.59
CA ALA A 207 -15.58 11.13 -30.33
C ALA A 207 -16.53 12.32 -30.56
N MET A 208 -16.68 13.20 -29.54
CA MET A 208 -17.49 14.40 -29.66
C MET A 208 -16.92 15.38 -30.69
N ILE A 209 -15.59 15.53 -30.77
CA ILE A 209 -14.94 16.37 -31.78
C ILE A 209 -15.19 15.82 -33.19
N ILE A 210 -15.01 14.51 -33.40
CA ILE A 210 -15.24 13.87 -34.70
C ILE A 210 -16.69 14.08 -35.16
N PHE A 211 -17.65 13.91 -34.24
CA PHE A 211 -19.07 14.12 -34.54
C PHE A 211 -19.39 15.55 -34.97
N LEU A 212 -18.74 16.56 -34.38
CA LEU A 212 -18.93 17.96 -34.78
C LEU A 212 -18.41 18.23 -36.19
N PHE A 213 -17.26 17.66 -36.56
CA PHE A 213 -16.70 17.80 -37.91
C PHE A 213 -17.59 17.14 -38.97
N GLU A 214 -18.08 15.92 -38.72
CA GLU A 214 -19.00 15.23 -39.64
C GLU A 214 -20.28 16.05 -39.86
N ARG A 215 -20.78 16.70 -38.81
CA ARG A 215 -22.00 17.51 -38.91
C ARG A 215 -21.83 18.77 -39.76
N GLU A 216 -20.64 19.35 -39.75
CA GLU A 216 -20.33 20.55 -40.53
C GLU A 216 -20.17 20.19 -42.02
N ASP A 217 -19.48 19.08 -42.32
CA ASP A 217 -19.35 18.53 -43.67
C ASP A 217 -20.71 18.16 -44.28
N ASP A 218 -21.62 17.58 -43.50
CA ASP A 218 -22.99 17.28 -43.94
C ASP A 218 -23.80 18.56 -44.24
N SER A 219 -23.59 19.63 -43.46
CA SER A 219 -24.25 20.92 -43.68
C SER A 219 -23.77 21.59 -44.96
N GLU A 220 -22.46 21.60 -45.22
CA GLU A 220 -21.90 22.14 -46.47
C GLU A 220 -22.33 21.30 -47.69
N SER A 221 -22.32 19.98 -47.55
CA SER A 221 -22.77 19.05 -48.59
C SER A 221 -24.25 19.25 -48.93
N ALA A 222 -25.12 19.53 -47.93
CA ALA A 222 -26.53 19.83 -48.15
C ALA A 222 -26.73 21.15 -48.92
N LYS A 223 -26.03 22.22 -48.52
CA LYS A 223 -26.07 23.52 -49.23
C LYS A 223 -25.62 23.39 -50.68
N HIS A 224 -24.54 22.64 -50.94
CA HIS A 224 -24.06 22.40 -52.30
C HIS A 224 -25.06 21.62 -53.16
N ARG A 225 -25.78 20.64 -52.60
CA ARG A 225 -26.85 19.92 -53.32
C ARG A 225 -28.03 20.84 -53.66
N GLU A 226 -28.47 21.67 -52.72
CA GLU A 226 -29.54 22.65 -52.98
C GLU A 226 -29.16 23.66 -54.06
N GLU A 227 -27.92 24.18 -54.03
CA GLU A 227 -27.44 25.11 -55.05
C GLU A 227 -27.35 24.45 -56.44
N LYS A 228 -26.89 23.19 -56.50
CA LYS A 228 -26.84 22.42 -57.73
C LYS A 228 -28.24 22.17 -58.31
N GLN A 229 -29.21 21.81 -57.47
CA GLN A 229 -30.62 21.69 -57.88
C GLN A 229 -31.19 23.00 -58.40
N ARG A 230 -30.92 24.14 -57.74
CA ARG A 230 -31.37 25.46 -58.20
C ARG A 230 -30.79 25.83 -59.56
N ARG A 231 -29.48 25.59 -59.78
CA ARG A 231 -28.83 25.85 -61.07
C ARG A 231 -29.44 24.99 -62.18
N GLN A 232 -29.74 23.73 -61.90
CA GLN A 232 -30.33 22.82 -62.87
C GLN A 232 -31.76 23.25 -63.26
N LEU A 233 -32.59 23.64 -62.29
CA LEU A 233 -33.92 24.20 -62.54
C LEU A 233 -33.89 25.49 -63.38
N LEU A 234 -32.93 26.39 -63.12
CA LEU A 234 -32.77 27.60 -63.92
C LEU A 234 -32.36 27.29 -65.36
N GLN A 235 -31.49 26.29 -65.55
CA GLN A 235 -31.04 25.85 -66.87
C GLN A 235 -32.20 25.25 -67.69
N ASP A 236 -33.04 24.44 -67.04
CA ASP A 236 -34.25 23.87 -67.65
C ASP A 236 -35.24 24.98 -68.04
N LEU A 237 -35.48 25.97 -67.18
CA LEU A 237 -36.36 27.11 -67.49
C LEU A 237 -35.86 27.96 -68.67
N LEU A 238 -34.55 28.20 -68.75
CA LEU A 238 -33.96 28.92 -69.88
C LEU A 238 -34.09 28.12 -71.19
N SER A 239 -33.89 26.81 -71.15
CA SER A 239 -34.01 25.96 -72.35
C SER A 239 -35.43 25.95 -72.95
N VAL A 240 -36.47 26.11 -72.11
CA VAL A 240 -37.86 26.22 -72.58
C VAL A 240 -38.11 27.58 -73.24
N SER A 241 -37.51 28.67 -72.73
CA SER A 241 -37.69 30.02 -73.27
C SER A 241 -37.12 30.22 -74.68
N ASP A 242 -36.11 29.46 -75.09
CA ASP A 242 -35.50 29.57 -76.42
C ASP A 242 -36.30 28.83 -77.52
N THR A 243 -37.30 28.04 -77.14
CA THR A 243 -38.14 27.26 -78.08
C THR A 243 -39.48 27.91 -78.43
N SER A 244 -39.77 29.09 -77.88
CA SER A 244 -40.99 29.88 -78.12
C SER A 244 -40.67 31.19 -78.85
#